data_AF-A0A8W8NS17-F1
#
_entry.id   AF-A0A8W8NS17-F1
#
_cell.length_a   1.000
_cell.length_b   1.000
_cell.length_c   1.000
_cell.angle_alpha   90.00
_cell.angle_beta   90.00
_cell.angle_gamma   90.00
#
_symmetry.space_group_name_H-M   'P 1'
#
loop_
_entity.id
_entity.type
_entity.pdbx_description
1 polymer ?
#
loop_
_entity_poly.entity_id
_entity_poly.type
_entity_poly.pdbx_seq_one_letter_code
_entity_poly.pdbx_strand_id
1 'polypeptide(L)'
;MSVRQTLAITDDQLCELMETFSSIDKDGSGTIDVSELQQALELCGLKIPNYQVRDLIAKYDSKVKDGQIDIEEFKQMYADLKEERDIGITFKKQNTQDGILLCKLINKSVPDTIDERAINKTNLSIYRRAENHNLALMSAQSIGCNIVNIGDDDLEKCKPHLVLGLLWQVIRIGLLSDINLANHPGLINLLEDGETPEDLKKLSPEQILIRWVNYHLRNAGVDRRIRNFQEDIKDSEAYCYLLEQIAPRENGVMSGPPLSEHNLEQRAELMLQEADKIGCRSFVSPKDVTSGNYKLNMAFVANLFNQYPALEPPEDMEMDVVEETREEKTYRNWMNSLGVQPYVHYLYSDLQDGLVYFKLYDIIRPGVVNWKKVIQKFNKLKINFEKLENCNYVVALGKECKFSLVGISGADINEGNPTLTLGLVWQLMRAYTLSILRQLAGGDSLINDAAIIEWANAKLKEGGKKSSFSGFNDSTLSDGRTIIDLIDCIRRGMINYDLVKDGASEEEKMSNAKYAISMARKAGAKVYALPEDIVDVKQKMIMTIFACLMARDMRSQQNGETS
;
A
#
# COMPACT_ATOMS: atom_id res chain seq x y z
N MET A 1 -1.03 -0.22 -45.53
CA MET A 1 0.26 0.47 -45.66
C MET A 1 0.27 1.61 -44.67
N SER A 2 0.91 1.42 -43.52
CA SER A 2 1.03 2.45 -42.48
C SER A 2 2.33 3.21 -42.70
N VAL A 3 2.22 4.52 -42.93
CA VAL A 3 3.36 5.43 -43.08
C VAL A 3 3.90 5.68 -41.67
N ARG A 4 5.13 5.21 -41.39
CA ARG A 4 5.89 5.63 -40.21
C ARG A 4 6.16 7.12 -40.34
N GLN A 5 5.55 7.92 -39.48
CA GLN A 5 5.84 9.34 -39.36
C GLN A 5 6.94 9.47 -38.30
N THR A 6 8.19 9.57 -38.74
CA THR A 6 9.35 9.79 -37.86
C THR A 6 9.18 11.15 -37.17
N LEU A 7 9.15 11.18 -35.83
CA LEU A 7 9.17 12.42 -35.05
C LEU A 7 10.47 13.18 -35.38
N ALA A 8 10.34 14.39 -35.93
CA ALA A 8 11.49 15.24 -36.22
C ALA A 8 12.08 15.79 -34.92
N ILE A 9 13.40 15.59 -34.73
CA ILE A 9 14.20 16.18 -33.65
C ILE A 9 14.10 17.71 -33.76
N THR A 10 13.77 18.41 -32.67
CA THR A 10 13.68 19.89 -32.66
C THR A 10 15.07 20.53 -32.63
N ASP A 11 15.22 21.77 -33.12
CA ASP A 11 16.53 22.46 -33.21
C ASP A 11 17.26 22.56 -31.86
N ASP A 12 16.52 22.76 -30.76
CA ASP A 12 17.08 22.77 -29.40
C ASP A 12 17.63 21.40 -28.97
N GLN A 13 16.97 20.31 -29.41
CA GLN A 13 17.40 18.93 -29.12
C GLN A 13 18.61 18.54 -29.95
N LEU A 14 18.72 19.09 -31.17
CA LEU A 14 19.90 18.91 -32.00
C LEU A 14 21.13 19.55 -31.35
N CYS A 15 20.97 20.72 -30.72
CA CYS A 15 22.05 21.39 -29.98
C CYS A 15 22.51 20.56 -28.77
N GLU A 16 21.59 20.10 -27.92
CA GLU A 16 21.92 19.26 -26.75
C GLU A 16 22.59 17.94 -27.15
N LEU A 17 22.14 17.34 -28.27
CA LEU A 17 22.72 16.13 -28.81
C LEU A 17 24.15 16.36 -29.32
N MET A 18 24.39 17.49 -30.01
CA MET A 18 25.71 17.86 -30.51
C MET A 18 26.69 18.19 -29.37
N GLU A 19 26.22 18.83 -28.30
CA GLU A 19 26.99 19.06 -27.08
C GLU A 19 27.34 17.73 -26.39
N THR A 20 26.38 16.80 -26.31
CA THR A 20 26.59 15.47 -25.73
C THR A 20 27.58 14.66 -26.55
N PHE A 21 27.44 14.62 -27.88
CA PHE A 21 28.39 13.95 -28.78
C PHE A 21 29.81 14.50 -28.60
N SER A 22 29.96 15.83 -28.57
CA SER A 22 31.26 16.50 -28.39
C SER A 22 31.86 16.28 -26.99
N SER A 23 31.04 15.97 -25.98
CA SER A 23 31.51 15.63 -24.63
C SER A 23 32.02 14.20 -24.51
N ILE A 24 31.59 13.33 -25.43
CA ILE A 24 31.92 11.90 -25.47
C ILE A 24 33.12 11.65 -26.38
N ASP A 25 33.15 12.28 -27.56
CA ASP A 25 34.29 12.30 -28.50
C ASP A 25 35.42 13.17 -27.91
N LYS A 26 36.27 12.53 -27.09
CA LYS A 26 37.32 13.23 -26.33
C LYS A 26 38.55 13.48 -27.17
N ASP A 27 38.79 12.65 -28.17
CA ASP A 27 39.93 12.78 -29.06
C ASP A 27 39.64 13.69 -30.28
N GLY A 28 38.38 14.08 -30.48
CA GLY A 28 37.93 14.99 -31.53
C GLY A 28 37.97 14.33 -32.91
N SER A 29 37.85 13.01 -32.96
CA SER A 29 37.88 12.20 -34.18
C SER A 29 36.63 12.39 -35.05
N GLY A 30 35.55 12.91 -34.48
CA GLY A 30 34.26 13.05 -35.14
C GLY A 30 33.43 11.76 -35.15
N THR A 31 33.89 10.73 -34.45
CA THR A 31 33.26 9.42 -34.28
C THR A 31 33.40 9.01 -32.80
N ILE A 32 32.54 8.10 -32.33
CA ILE A 32 32.61 7.59 -30.95
C ILE A 32 33.05 6.13 -30.97
N ASP A 33 34.17 5.84 -30.31
CA ASP A 33 34.67 4.47 -30.20
C ASP A 33 34.14 3.69 -28.97
N VAL A 34 34.51 2.42 -28.87
CA VAL A 34 34.09 1.53 -27.77
C VAL A 34 34.48 2.08 -26.39
N SER A 35 35.67 2.69 -26.26
CA SER A 35 36.16 3.22 -24.98
C SER A 35 35.44 4.52 -24.60
N GLU A 36 35.20 5.39 -25.58
CA GLU A 36 34.49 6.65 -25.38
C GLU A 36 33.02 6.42 -25.02
N LEU A 37 32.34 5.52 -25.74
CA LEU A 37 30.98 5.12 -25.41
C LEU A 37 30.90 4.45 -24.03
N GLN A 38 31.86 3.59 -23.68
CA GLN A 38 31.92 2.95 -22.36
C GLN A 38 32.07 4.00 -21.24
N GLN A 39 32.98 4.96 -21.40
CA GLN A 39 33.19 6.04 -20.44
C GLN A 39 31.94 6.93 -20.29
N ALA A 40 31.27 7.23 -21.41
CA ALA A 40 30.02 8.00 -21.40
C ALA A 40 28.88 7.27 -20.65
N LEU A 41 28.74 5.97 -20.89
CA LEU A 41 27.75 5.13 -20.19
C LEU A 41 28.06 5.05 -18.68
N GLU A 42 29.34 4.95 -18.31
CA GLU A 42 29.76 4.98 -16.90
C GLU A 42 29.46 6.32 -16.21
N LEU A 43 29.68 7.45 -16.90
CA LEU A 43 29.33 8.78 -16.40
C LEU A 43 27.82 8.96 -16.23
N CYS A 44 27.01 8.29 -17.05
CA CYS A 44 25.56 8.20 -16.93
C CYS A 44 25.08 7.20 -15.86
N GLY A 45 26.00 6.54 -15.13
CA GLY A 45 25.70 5.58 -14.06
C GLY A 45 25.38 4.16 -14.55
N LEU A 46 25.61 3.86 -15.83
CA LEU A 46 25.40 2.55 -16.44
C LEU A 46 26.74 1.83 -16.60
N LYS A 47 27.07 0.95 -15.66
CA LYS A 47 28.25 0.07 -15.78
C LYS A 47 27.91 -1.15 -16.62
N ILE A 48 28.30 -1.12 -17.88
CA ILE A 48 28.02 -2.15 -18.87
C ILE A 48 29.33 -2.86 -19.26
N PRO A 49 29.36 -4.21 -19.35
CA PRO A 49 30.53 -4.95 -19.81
C PRO A 49 30.93 -4.59 -21.25
N ASN A 50 32.24 -4.57 -21.53
CA ASN A 50 32.80 -4.19 -22.83
C ASN A 50 32.20 -4.94 -24.04
N TYR A 51 31.79 -6.20 -23.88
CA TYR A 51 31.17 -6.96 -24.98
C TYR A 51 29.78 -6.40 -25.34
N GLN A 52 28.99 -5.95 -24.37
CA GLN A 52 27.67 -5.35 -24.61
C GLN A 52 27.80 -3.96 -25.23
N VAL A 53 28.86 -3.21 -24.91
CA VAL A 53 29.17 -1.93 -25.59
C VAL A 53 29.51 -2.18 -27.06
N ARG A 54 30.24 -3.26 -27.36
CA ARG A 54 30.52 -3.69 -28.74
C ARG A 54 29.25 -4.14 -29.47
N ASP A 55 28.34 -4.84 -28.79
CA ASP A 55 27.06 -5.23 -29.37
C ASP A 55 26.17 -4.01 -29.67
N LEU A 56 26.21 -2.98 -28.81
CA LEU A 56 25.55 -1.69 -29.05
C LEU A 56 26.13 -0.96 -30.25
N ILE A 57 27.45 -0.86 -30.36
CA ILE A 57 28.10 -0.26 -31.53
C ILE A 57 27.75 -1.04 -32.79
N ALA A 58 27.85 -2.37 -32.76
CA ALA A 58 27.52 -3.23 -33.90
C ALA A 58 26.04 -3.13 -34.35
N LYS A 59 25.14 -2.71 -33.45
CA LYS A 59 23.72 -2.48 -33.77
C LYS A 59 23.50 -1.19 -34.54
N TYR A 60 24.27 -0.13 -34.26
CA TYR A 60 24.05 1.23 -34.78
C TYR A 60 25.04 1.66 -35.87
N ASP A 61 26.24 1.08 -35.88
CA ASP A 61 27.24 1.17 -36.96
C ASP A 61 26.76 0.37 -38.17
N SER A 62 25.91 1.03 -38.96
CA SER A 62 25.13 0.40 -40.02
C SER A 62 25.60 0.81 -41.41
N LYS A 63 26.31 1.94 -41.52
CA LYS A 63 26.78 2.45 -42.81
C LYS A 63 28.14 1.90 -43.19
N VAL A 64 29.16 2.18 -42.39
CA VAL A 64 30.57 1.96 -42.76
C VAL A 64 31.12 0.67 -42.12
N LYS A 65 30.55 0.23 -40.99
CA LYS A 65 30.99 -0.96 -40.25
C LYS A 65 32.45 -0.87 -39.83
N ASP A 66 32.87 0.30 -39.38
CA ASP A 66 34.23 0.59 -38.96
C ASP A 66 34.46 0.38 -37.46
N GLY A 67 33.41 -0.01 -36.72
CA GLY A 67 33.44 -0.23 -35.28
C GLY A 67 33.38 1.07 -34.48
N GLN A 68 32.95 2.17 -35.09
CA GLN A 68 32.77 3.48 -34.47
C GLN A 68 31.36 4.02 -34.81
N ILE A 69 30.86 4.97 -34.02
CA ILE A 69 29.53 5.57 -34.24
C ILE A 69 29.72 7.01 -34.76
N ASP A 70 29.26 7.28 -35.97
CA ASP A 70 29.23 8.65 -36.52
C ASP A 70 28.10 9.51 -35.91
N ILE A 71 28.11 10.82 -36.12
CA ILE A 71 27.11 11.73 -35.53
C ILE A 71 25.66 11.43 -35.97
N GLU A 72 25.45 10.88 -37.17
CA GLU A 72 24.13 10.50 -37.67
C GLU A 72 23.68 9.15 -37.09
N GLU A 73 24.61 8.22 -36.87
CA GLU A 73 24.37 6.96 -36.18
C GLU A 73 24.12 7.18 -34.68
N PHE A 74 24.81 8.15 -34.08
CA PHE A 74 24.56 8.60 -32.71
C PHE A 74 23.19 9.26 -32.56
N LYS A 75 22.75 10.04 -33.55
CA LYS A 75 21.37 10.57 -33.62
C LYS A 75 20.33 9.45 -33.58
N GLN A 76 20.53 8.41 -34.37
CA GLN A 76 19.63 7.25 -34.41
C GLN A 76 19.66 6.46 -33.09
N MET A 77 20.85 6.19 -32.55
CA MET A 77 21.02 5.52 -31.27
C MET A 77 20.35 6.31 -30.12
N TYR A 78 20.56 7.62 -30.07
CA TYR A 78 19.95 8.48 -29.06
C TYR A 78 18.43 8.54 -29.22
N ALA A 79 17.92 8.61 -30.45
CA ALA A 79 16.47 8.57 -30.72
C ALA A 79 15.85 7.26 -30.22
N ASP A 80 16.46 6.10 -30.51
CA ASP A 80 15.99 4.79 -30.09
C ASP A 80 16.07 4.59 -28.57
N LEU A 81 17.20 4.96 -27.95
CA LEU A 81 17.39 4.87 -26.49
C LEU A 81 16.43 5.80 -25.74
N LYS A 82 16.14 6.97 -26.32
CA LYS A 82 15.15 7.90 -25.81
C LYS A 82 13.75 7.34 -26.00
N GLU A 83 13.42 6.71 -27.12
CA GLU A 83 12.13 6.05 -27.34
C GLU A 83 11.88 4.92 -26.32
N GLU A 84 12.86 4.03 -26.07
CA GLU A 84 12.71 2.94 -25.10
C GLU A 84 12.61 3.45 -23.64
N ARG A 85 13.38 4.48 -23.29
CA ARG A 85 13.38 5.08 -21.94
C ARG A 85 12.16 5.99 -21.71
N ASP A 86 11.79 6.79 -22.70
CA ASP A 86 10.64 7.69 -22.65
C ASP A 86 9.31 6.94 -22.83
N ILE A 87 9.21 5.81 -23.52
CA ILE A 87 7.95 5.05 -23.54
C ILE A 87 7.63 4.51 -22.14
N GLY A 88 8.60 3.92 -21.45
CA GLY A 88 8.42 3.41 -20.08
C GLY A 88 8.19 4.52 -19.04
N ILE A 89 8.86 5.66 -19.18
CA ILE A 89 8.76 6.81 -18.25
C ILE A 89 7.56 7.70 -18.58
N THR A 90 7.26 7.98 -19.85
CA THR A 90 6.10 8.76 -20.30
C THR A 90 4.80 7.98 -20.09
N PHE A 91 4.77 6.67 -20.35
CA PHE A 91 3.60 5.83 -20.04
C PHE A 91 3.35 5.72 -18.53
N LYS A 92 4.40 5.65 -17.70
CA LYS A 92 4.27 5.71 -16.23
C LYS A 92 3.86 7.10 -15.72
N LYS A 93 4.39 8.17 -16.31
CA LYS A 93 4.13 9.56 -15.91
C LYS A 93 2.72 10.01 -16.31
N GLN A 94 2.28 9.74 -17.53
CA GLN A 94 0.97 10.20 -18.02
C GLN A 94 -0.21 9.46 -17.38
N ASN A 95 -0.06 8.16 -17.05
CA ASN A 95 -1.11 7.35 -16.42
C ASN A 95 -1.19 7.49 -14.89
N THR A 96 -0.20 8.11 -14.24
CA THR A 96 -0.26 8.38 -12.78
C THR A 96 -0.69 9.81 -12.46
N GLN A 97 -0.53 10.75 -13.40
CA GLN A 97 -0.93 12.17 -13.25
C GLN A 97 -2.43 12.41 -13.17
N ASP A 98 -3.26 11.48 -13.64
CA ASP A 98 -4.72 11.62 -13.59
C ASP A 98 -5.36 10.97 -12.36
N GLY A 99 -4.58 10.23 -11.57
CA GLY A 99 -5.03 9.47 -10.41
C GLY A 99 -5.86 8.21 -10.72
N ILE A 100 -6.21 7.93 -11.98
CA ILE A 100 -7.07 6.80 -12.35
C ILE A 100 -6.38 5.47 -12.09
N LEU A 101 -5.10 5.35 -12.48
CA LEU A 101 -4.33 4.12 -12.28
C LEU A 101 -4.21 3.77 -10.80
N LEU A 102 -3.96 4.77 -9.95
CA LEU A 102 -3.87 4.57 -8.49
C LEU A 102 -5.20 4.06 -7.92
N CYS A 103 -6.32 4.67 -8.31
CA CYS A 103 -7.64 4.21 -7.88
C CYS A 103 -7.91 2.76 -8.32
N LYS A 104 -7.60 2.41 -9.56
CA LYS A 104 -7.79 1.04 -10.08
C LYS A 104 -6.87 0.03 -9.40
N LEU A 105 -5.63 0.41 -9.12
CA LEU A 105 -4.68 -0.44 -8.40
C LEU A 105 -5.15 -0.73 -6.97
N ILE A 106 -5.68 0.28 -6.28
CA ILE A 106 -6.27 0.11 -4.95
C ILE A 106 -7.39 -0.93 -4.99
N ASN A 107 -8.32 -0.85 -5.94
CA ASN A 107 -9.37 -1.85 -6.11
C ASN A 107 -8.84 -3.23 -6.52
N LYS A 108 -7.73 -3.29 -7.26
CA LYS A 108 -7.09 -4.57 -7.61
C LYS A 108 -6.46 -5.23 -6.38
N SER A 109 -5.90 -4.45 -5.46
CA SER A 109 -5.27 -4.94 -4.23
C SER A 109 -6.29 -5.23 -3.12
N VAL A 110 -7.31 -4.39 -2.98
CA VAL A 110 -8.41 -4.57 -2.02
C VAL A 110 -9.72 -4.25 -2.75
N PRO A 111 -10.43 -5.29 -3.24
CA PRO A 111 -11.69 -5.12 -3.97
C PRO A 111 -12.70 -4.26 -3.22
N ASP A 112 -13.56 -3.57 -3.97
CA ASP A 112 -14.64 -2.71 -3.46
C ASP A 112 -14.21 -1.53 -2.57
N THR A 113 -12.91 -1.20 -2.47
CA THR A 113 -12.44 -0.05 -1.67
C THR A 113 -12.91 1.30 -2.25
N ILE A 114 -12.93 1.41 -3.58
CA ILE A 114 -13.35 2.60 -4.33
C ILE A 114 -14.51 2.24 -5.23
N ASP A 115 -15.62 2.97 -5.09
CA ASP A 115 -16.68 2.94 -6.08
C ASP A 115 -16.19 3.62 -7.38
N GLU A 116 -16.05 2.83 -8.44
CA GLU A 116 -15.55 3.32 -9.73
C GLU A 116 -16.39 4.45 -10.34
N ARG A 117 -17.65 4.60 -9.93
CA ARG A 117 -18.53 5.70 -10.34
C ARG A 117 -18.02 7.05 -9.83
N ALA A 118 -17.24 7.08 -8.75
CA ALA A 118 -16.66 8.30 -8.19
C ALA A 118 -15.43 8.78 -9.00
N ILE A 119 -14.81 7.91 -9.81
CA ILE A 119 -13.58 8.24 -10.55
C ILE A 119 -13.92 9.14 -11.75
N ASN A 120 -13.27 10.29 -11.85
CA ASN A 120 -13.33 11.10 -13.07
C ASN A 120 -12.53 10.38 -14.17
N LYS A 121 -13.20 9.94 -15.24
CA LYS A 121 -12.56 9.15 -16.32
C LYS A 121 -12.30 9.95 -17.61
N THR A 122 -12.97 11.09 -17.79
CA THR A 122 -12.90 11.91 -19.02
C THR A 122 -12.87 13.41 -18.71
N ASN A 123 -12.36 14.21 -19.66
CA ASN A 123 -12.26 15.67 -19.57
C ASN A 123 -11.64 16.14 -18.24
N LEU A 124 -10.41 15.67 -18.00
CA LEU A 124 -9.70 15.84 -16.74
C LEU A 124 -9.07 17.24 -16.62
N SER A 125 -9.85 18.18 -16.09
CA SER A 125 -9.32 19.46 -15.61
C SER A 125 -8.38 19.25 -14.41
N ILE A 126 -7.59 20.27 -14.08
CA ILE A 126 -6.71 20.28 -12.88
C ILE A 126 -7.51 19.88 -11.63
N TYR A 127 -8.69 20.48 -11.44
CA TYR A 127 -9.58 20.16 -10.32
C TYR A 127 -10.04 18.69 -10.33
N ARG A 128 -10.43 18.14 -11.48
CA ARG A 128 -10.88 16.74 -11.59
C ARG A 128 -9.74 15.73 -11.35
N ARG A 129 -8.50 16.07 -11.71
CA ARG A 129 -7.31 15.26 -11.38
C ARG A 129 -7.03 15.31 -9.88
N ALA A 130 -7.08 16.50 -9.28
CA ALA A 130 -6.93 16.65 -7.83
C ALA A 130 -7.99 15.86 -7.05
N GLU A 131 -9.23 15.81 -7.52
CA GLU A 131 -10.28 14.94 -6.95
C GLU A 131 -9.94 13.45 -7.05
N ASN A 132 -9.41 12.98 -8.17
CA ASN A 132 -8.95 11.59 -8.31
C ASN A 132 -7.76 11.30 -7.40
N HIS A 133 -6.81 12.23 -7.26
CA HIS A 133 -5.69 12.12 -6.32
C HIS A 133 -6.16 12.01 -4.88
N ASN A 134 -7.10 12.88 -4.47
CA ASN A 134 -7.70 12.82 -3.14
C ASN A 134 -8.41 11.49 -2.91
N LEU A 135 -9.21 11.03 -3.88
CA LEU A 135 -9.86 9.72 -3.82
C LEU A 135 -8.84 8.59 -3.63
N ALA A 136 -7.75 8.58 -4.41
CA ALA A 136 -6.70 7.59 -4.31
C ALA A 136 -5.97 7.64 -2.95
N LEU A 137 -5.54 8.82 -2.51
CA LEU A 137 -4.80 9.01 -1.25
C LEU A 137 -5.64 8.61 -0.03
N MET A 138 -6.88 9.09 0.06
CA MET A 138 -7.76 8.78 1.18
C MET A 138 -8.17 7.30 1.20
N SER A 139 -8.34 6.69 0.02
CA SER A 139 -8.62 5.25 -0.08
C SER A 139 -7.40 4.40 0.27
N ALA A 140 -6.19 4.80 -0.13
CA ALA A 140 -4.96 4.15 0.28
C ALA A 140 -4.76 4.20 1.81
N GLN A 141 -5.08 5.33 2.46
CA GLN A 141 -5.08 5.40 3.93
C GLN A 141 -6.07 4.43 4.56
N SER A 142 -7.27 4.32 4.00
CA SER A 142 -8.32 3.47 4.55
C SER A 142 -7.98 1.97 4.55
N ILE A 143 -7.06 1.55 3.68
CA ILE A 143 -6.53 0.18 3.64
C ILE A 143 -5.21 0.01 4.42
N GLY A 144 -4.75 1.06 5.13
CA GLY A 144 -3.58 1.00 6.00
C GLY A 144 -2.27 1.57 5.42
N CYS A 145 -2.28 2.21 4.24
CA CYS A 145 -1.08 2.86 3.71
C CYS A 145 -0.71 4.10 4.53
N ASN A 146 0.58 4.26 4.82
CA ASN A 146 1.12 5.48 5.41
C ASN A 146 1.42 6.50 4.30
N ILE A 147 0.68 7.62 4.31
CA ILE A 147 0.84 8.73 3.36
C ILE A 147 1.18 10.06 4.04
N VAL A 148 1.68 10.06 5.28
CA VAL A 148 1.92 11.29 6.07
C VAL A 148 2.77 12.34 5.30
N ASN A 149 3.57 11.91 4.33
CA ASN A 149 4.42 12.76 3.49
C ASN A 149 4.04 12.77 1.99
N ILE A 150 2.77 12.51 1.64
CA ILE A 150 2.31 12.50 0.24
C ILE A 150 1.02 13.34 0.12
N GLY A 151 1.14 14.47 -0.57
CA GLY A 151 0.02 15.34 -0.95
C GLY A 151 -0.44 15.12 -2.40
N ASP A 152 -1.53 15.79 -2.77
CA ASP A 152 -2.04 15.85 -4.15
C ASP A 152 -1.02 16.47 -5.11
N ASP A 153 -0.34 17.52 -4.65
CA ASP A 153 0.76 18.19 -5.32
C ASP A 153 1.92 17.24 -5.70
N ASP A 154 2.22 16.27 -4.83
CA ASP A 154 3.28 15.30 -5.04
C ASP A 154 2.92 14.27 -6.13
N LEU A 155 1.64 13.92 -6.20
CA LEU A 155 1.09 13.03 -7.23
C LEU A 155 0.99 13.76 -8.57
N GLU A 156 0.52 15.02 -8.59
CA GLU A 156 0.46 15.82 -9.83
C GLU A 156 1.85 16.07 -10.41
N LYS A 157 2.85 16.33 -9.57
CA LYS A 157 4.26 16.48 -9.97
C LYS A 157 4.95 15.14 -10.25
N CYS A 158 4.27 14.00 -10.02
CA CYS A 158 4.79 12.64 -10.13
C CYS A 158 6.17 12.45 -9.48
N LYS A 159 6.34 12.86 -8.23
CA LYS A 159 7.61 12.66 -7.51
C LYS A 159 7.92 11.16 -7.42
N PRO A 160 8.95 10.64 -8.13
CA PRO A 160 9.05 9.20 -8.39
C PRO A 160 9.14 8.36 -7.12
N HIS A 161 9.91 8.81 -6.13
CA HIS A 161 10.10 8.08 -4.87
C HIS A 161 8.82 7.99 -4.02
N LEU A 162 7.96 9.01 -4.03
CA LEU A 162 6.69 9.01 -3.29
C LEU A 162 5.64 8.13 -3.99
N VAL A 163 5.51 8.29 -5.30
CA VAL A 163 4.57 7.48 -6.10
C VAL A 163 4.96 6.00 -6.05
N LEU A 164 6.24 5.67 -6.26
CA LEU A 164 6.72 4.28 -6.17
C LEU A 164 6.58 3.71 -4.75
N GLY A 165 6.82 4.54 -3.72
CA GLY A 165 6.60 4.15 -2.33
C GLY A 165 5.14 3.81 -2.04
N LEU A 166 4.19 4.62 -2.52
CA LEU A 166 2.76 4.38 -2.38
C LEU A 166 2.30 3.15 -3.17
N LEU A 167 2.70 3.04 -4.44
CA LEU A 167 2.39 1.88 -5.28
C LEU A 167 2.85 0.59 -4.63
N TRP A 168 4.08 0.56 -4.10
CA TRP A 168 4.60 -0.60 -3.38
C TRP A 168 3.75 -0.96 -2.15
N GLN A 169 3.35 0.03 -1.34
CA GLN A 169 2.50 -0.22 -0.18
C GLN A 169 1.16 -0.87 -0.58
N VAL A 170 0.50 -0.36 -1.62
CA VAL A 170 -0.77 -0.90 -2.13
C VAL A 170 -0.59 -2.33 -2.68
N ILE A 171 0.44 -2.55 -3.51
CA ILE A 171 0.75 -3.88 -4.05
C ILE A 171 1.04 -4.88 -2.93
N ARG A 172 1.86 -4.50 -1.94
CA ARG A 172 2.19 -5.35 -0.79
C ARG A 172 0.94 -5.75 -0.01
N ILE A 173 0.01 -4.82 0.23
CA ILE A 173 -1.25 -5.13 0.92
C ILE A 173 -2.03 -6.21 0.15
N GLY A 174 -2.20 -6.04 -1.17
CA GLY A 174 -2.95 -7.01 -1.97
C GLY A 174 -2.27 -8.37 -2.14
N LEU A 175 -0.93 -8.41 -2.18
CA LEU A 175 -0.20 -9.68 -2.26
C LEU A 175 -0.28 -10.49 -0.97
N LEU A 176 -0.36 -9.82 0.17
CA LEU A 176 -0.27 -10.44 1.49
C LEU A 176 -1.63 -10.56 2.20
N SER A 177 -2.70 -9.95 1.69
CA SER A 177 -4.01 -9.94 2.33
C SER A 177 -4.57 -11.33 2.56
N ASP A 178 -4.32 -12.21 1.60
CA ASP A 178 -4.95 -13.52 1.57
C ASP A 178 -4.14 -14.59 2.31
N ILE A 179 -2.90 -14.28 2.70
CA ILE A 179 -1.98 -15.20 3.36
C ILE A 179 -2.31 -15.29 4.86
N ASN A 180 -3.41 -15.98 5.18
CA ASN A 180 -3.89 -16.19 6.53
C ASN A 180 -4.71 -17.49 6.63
N LEU A 181 -4.96 -17.96 7.86
CA LEU A 181 -5.65 -19.23 8.12
C LEU A 181 -7.10 -19.27 7.61
N ALA A 182 -7.79 -18.13 7.47
CA ALA A 182 -9.18 -18.09 6.99
C ALA A 182 -9.25 -18.42 5.49
N ASN A 183 -8.31 -17.90 4.71
CA ASN A 183 -8.27 -18.15 3.27
C ASN A 183 -7.46 -19.41 2.91
N HIS A 184 -6.48 -19.79 3.74
CA HIS A 184 -5.65 -20.97 3.54
C HIS A 184 -5.56 -21.83 4.81
N PRO A 185 -6.56 -22.69 5.10
CA PRO A 185 -6.55 -23.55 6.28
C PRO A 185 -5.34 -24.49 6.35
N GLY A 186 -4.78 -24.90 5.20
CA GLY A 186 -3.57 -25.73 5.11
C GLY A 186 -2.32 -25.11 5.74
N LEU A 187 -2.32 -23.80 6.04
CA LEU A 187 -1.26 -23.12 6.79
C LEU A 187 -1.00 -23.74 8.17
N ILE A 188 -1.96 -24.51 8.72
CA ILE A 188 -1.75 -25.24 9.97
C ILE A 188 -0.56 -26.21 9.91
N ASN A 189 -0.22 -26.73 8.72
CA ASN A 189 0.95 -27.59 8.52
C ASN A 189 2.28 -26.86 8.74
N LEU A 190 2.26 -25.54 8.89
CA LEU A 190 3.43 -24.69 9.15
C LEU A 190 3.70 -24.49 10.65
N LEU A 191 2.90 -25.09 11.54
CA LEU A 191 3.14 -25.05 12.98
C LEU A 191 4.49 -25.72 13.32
N GLU A 192 5.25 -25.07 14.20
CA GLU A 192 6.44 -25.66 14.80
C GLU A 192 6.07 -26.46 16.06
N ASP A 193 7.01 -27.28 16.56
CA ASP A 193 6.77 -28.16 17.70
C ASP A 193 6.32 -27.35 18.94
N GLY A 194 5.10 -27.65 19.42
CA GLY A 194 4.50 -27.00 20.59
C GLY A 194 3.71 -25.72 20.30
N GLU A 195 3.59 -25.31 19.04
CA GLU A 195 2.75 -24.17 18.65
C GLU A 195 1.29 -24.57 18.43
N THR A 196 0.41 -23.58 18.60
CA THR A 196 -1.03 -23.69 18.33
C THR A 196 -1.41 -22.85 17.10
N PRO A 197 -2.57 -23.09 16.47
CA PRO A 197 -3.08 -22.23 15.39
C PRO A 197 -3.16 -20.74 15.79
N GLU A 198 -3.33 -20.46 17.09
CA GLU A 198 -3.37 -19.10 17.61
C GLU A 198 -2.01 -18.41 17.59
N ASP A 199 -0.91 -19.17 17.60
CA ASP A 199 0.43 -18.64 17.44
C ASP A 199 0.73 -18.25 15.99
N LEU A 200 0.16 -18.97 15.00
CA LEU A 200 0.24 -18.58 13.59
C LEU A 200 -0.44 -17.23 13.32
N LYS A 201 -1.57 -16.93 13.98
CA LYS A 201 -2.26 -15.64 13.83
C LYS A 201 -1.42 -14.44 14.29
N LYS A 202 -0.42 -14.67 15.16
CA LYS A 202 0.49 -13.64 15.66
C LYS A 202 1.63 -13.34 14.68
N LEU A 203 1.80 -14.16 13.65
CA LEU A 203 2.84 -13.97 12.64
C LEU A 203 2.39 -12.98 11.58
N SER A 204 3.34 -12.15 11.13
CA SER A 204 3.17 -11.39 9.90
C SER A 204 3.06 -12.33 8.69
N PRO A 205 2.37 -11.93 7.62
CA PRO A 205 2.32 -12.69 6.37
C PRO A 205 3.72 -13.05 5.83
N GLU A 206 4.71 -12.16 6.00
CA GLU A 206 6.09 -12.47 5.59
C GLU A 206 6.72 -13.61 6.40
N GLN A 207 6.45 -13.69 7.71
CA GLN A 207 6.91 -14.81 8.53
C GLN A 207 6.22 -16.12 8.13
N ILE A 208 4.93 -16.07 7.78
CA ILE A 208 4.19 -17.21 7.25
C ILE A 208 4.83 -17.69 5.94
N LEU A 209 5.14 -16.78 5.01
CA LEU A 209 5.83 -17.12 3.76
C LEU A 209 7.21 -17.75 4.00
N ILE A 210 7.99 -17.24 4.96
CA ILE A 210 9.29 -17.84 5.32
C ILE A 210 9.09 -19.27 5.82
N ARG A 211 8.11 -19.51 6.69
CA ARG A 211 7.77 -20.86 7.16
C ARG A 211 7.31 -21.77 6.03
N TRP A 212 6.49 -21.26 5.13
CA TRP A 212 6.02 -21.97 3.96
C TRP A 212 7.16 -22.42 3.03
N VAL A 213 8.11 -21.53 2.71
CA VAL A 213 9.29 -21.91 1.93
C VAL A 213 10.09 -22.98 2.67
N ASN A 214 10.32 -22.80 3.96
CA ASN A 214 11.08 -23.75 4.77
C ASN A 214 10.40 -25.13 4.93
N TYR A 215 9.07 -25.16 4.95
CA TYR A 215 8.27 -26.38 4.93
C TYR A 215 8.54 -27.18 3.65
N HIS A 216 8.46 -26.53 2.49
CA HIS A 216 8.74 -27.18 1.21
C HIS A 216 10.21 -27.57 1.04
N LEU A 217 11.16 -26.77 1.52
CA LEU A 217 12.58 -27.16 1.56
C LEU A 217 12.81 -28.42 2.41
N ARG A 218 12.10 -28.56 3.54
CA ARG A 218 12.16 -29.77 4.37
C ARG A 218 11.61 -30.99 3.61
N ASN A 219 10.48 -30.84 2.91
CA ASN A 219 9.88 -31.91 2.12
C ASN A 219 10.76 -32.33 0.93
N ALA A 220 11.51 -31.40 0.36
CA ALA A 220 12.53 -31.67 -0.66
C ALA A 220 13.80 -32.35 -0.10
N GLY A 221 13.89 -32.59 1.21
CA GLY A 221 15.07 -33.20 1.85
C GLY A 221 16.28 -32.26 1.96
N VAL A 222 16.07 -30.94 1.87
CA VAL A 222 17.12 -29.93 1.98
C VAL A 222 17.26 -29.53 3.44
N ASP A 223 18.49 -29.46 3.98
CA ASP A 223 18.74 -29.02 5.36
C ASP A 223 18.72 -27.49 5.53
N ARG A 224 19.04 -26.74 4.47
CA ARG A 224 19.08 -25.28 4.47
C ARG A 224 17.71 -24.67 4.77
N ARG A 225 17.69 -23.63 5.61
CA ARG A 225 16.48 -22.86 5.94
C ARG A 225 16.73 -21.38 5.70
N ILE A 226 15.77 -20.71 5.06
CA ILE A 226 15.80 -19.27 4.87
C ILE A 226 15.24 -18.56 6.11
N ARG A 227 15.75 -17.37 6.37
CA ARG A 227 15.33 -16.45 7.44
C ARG A 227 14.95 -15.08 6.89
N ASN A 228 15.23 -14.83 5.61
CA ASN A 228 14.94 -13.58 4.92
C ASN A 228 14.85 -13.80 3.39
N PHE A 229 14.21 -12.86 2.69
CA PHE A 229 14.13 -12.82 1.22
C PHE A 229 15.22 -11.93 0.60
N GLN A 230 16.41 -11.86 1.21
CA GLN A 230 17.53 -11.01 0.78
C GLN A 230 18.78 -11.84 0.51
N GLU A 231 19.51 -12.22 1.56
CA GLU A 231 20.77 -12.96 1.46
C GLU A 231 20.53 -14.45 1.20
N ASP A 232 19.52 -15.03 1.84
CA ASP A 232 19.34 -16.49 1.85
C ASP A 232 18.79 -17.04 0.52
N ILE A 233 18.46 -16.17 -0.44
CA ILE A 233 17.85 -16.52 -1.74
C ILE A 233 18.72 -16.18 -2.96
N LYS A 234 19.87 -15.51 -2.77
CA LYS A 234 20.65 -14.90 -3.89
C LYS A 234 21.18 -15.90 -4.90
N ASP A 235 21.41 -17.12 -4.47
CA ASP A 235 21.92 -18.21 -5.28
C ASP A 235 20.82 -19.01 -5.99
N SER A 236 19.56 -18.59 -5.86
CA SER A 236 18.36 -19.23 -6.41
C SER A 236 18.11 -20.67 -5.97
N GLU A 237 18.93 -21.22 -5.08
CA GLU A 237 18.87 -22.64 -4.70
C GLU A 237 17.54 -22.96 -4.00
N ALA A 238 17.18 -22.13 -3.01
CA ALA A 238 15.92 -22.26 -2.29
C ALA A 238 14.70 -22.15 -3.22
N TYR A 239 14.76 -21.28 -4.22
CA TYR A 239 13.67 -21.11 -5.18
C TYR A 239 13.54 -22.28 -6.15
N CYS A 240 14.64 -22.88 -6.61
CA CYS A 240 14.57 -24.07 -7.46
C CYS A 240 13.87 -25.23 -6.74
N TYR A 241 14.28 -25.53 -5.51
CA TYR A 241 13.63 -26.58 -4.72
C TYR A 241 12.17 -26.25 -4.37
N LEU A 242 11.88 -24.98 -4.08
CA LEU A 242 10.51 -24.56 -3.86
C LEU A 242 9.63 -24.81 -5.10
N LEU A 243 10.09 -24.38 -6.28
CA LEU A 243 9.38 -24.58 -7.55
C LEU A 243 9.16 -26.06 -7.84
N GLU A 244 10.15 -26.91 -7.57
CA GLU A 244 10.02 -28.37 -7.71
C GLU A 244 8.91 -28.95 -6.81
N GLN A 245 8.76 -28.44 -5.58
CA GLN A 245 7.75 -28.96 -4.64
C GLN A 245 6.33 -28.48 -4.95
N ILE A 246 6.16 -27.25 -5.42
CA ILE A 246 4.84 -26.63 -5.56
C ILE A 246 4.26 -26.74 -6.98
N ALA A 247 5.10 -26.93 -8.00
CA ALA A 247 4.65 -27.01 -9.37
C ALA A 247 3.88 -28.33 -9.63
N PRO A 248 2.75 -28.29 -10.36
CA PRO A 248 2.10 -29.51 -10.82
C PRO A 248 3.06 -30.32 -11.71
N ARG A 249 3.09 -31.65 -11.50
CA ARG A 249 4.04 -32.56 -12.18
C ARG A 249 3.96 -32.49 -13.71
N GLU A 250 2.80 -32.15 -14.25
CA GLU A 250 2.53 -32.01 -15.69
C GLU A 250 3.25 -30.82 -16.36
N ASN A 251 3.64 -29.79 -15.60
CA ASN A 251 4.34 -28.61 -16.13
C ASN A 251 5.82 -28.86 -16.45
N GLY A 252 6.38 -30.02 -16.07
CA GLY A 252 7.75 -30.39 -16.40
C GLY A 252 8.80 -29.42 -15.84
N VAL A 253 8.58 -28.94 -14.62
CA VAL A 253 9.55 -28.12 -13.88
C VAL A 253 10.78 -28.97 -13.53
N MET A 254 11.97 -28.39 -13.60
CA MET A 254 13.22 -29.11 -13.35
C MET A 254 13.28 -29.69 -11.93
N SER A 255 13.96 -30.83 -11.77
CA SER A 255 14.26 -31.42 -10.46
C SER A 255 15.51 -30.79 -9.87
N GLY A 256 15.33 -29.93 -8.87
CA GLY A 256 16.41 -29.26 -8.14
C GLY A 256 17.14 -28.15 -8.92
N PRO A 257 18.07 -27.43 -8.25
CA PRO A 257 18.85 -26.37 -8.85
C PRO A 257 19.88 -26.90 -9.86
N PRO A 258 20.21 -26.16 -10.94
CA PRO A 258 21.24 -26.54 -11.88
C PRO A 258 22.63 -26.24 -11.27
N LEU A 259 23.08 -27.12 -10.38
CA LEU A 259 24.31 -26.94 -9.57
C LEU A 259 25.58 -26.79 -10.41
N SER A 260 25.57 -27.24 -11.67
CA SER A 260 26.66 -27.04 -12.64
C SER A 260 26.79 -25.59 -13.12
N GLU A 261 25.74 -24.77 -13.00
CA GLU A 261 25.79 -23.36 -13.37
C GLU A 261 26.41 -22.53 -12.25
N HIS A 262 27.61 -21.99 -12.47
CA HIS A 262 28.35 -21.21 -11.48
C HIS A 262 27.99 -19.72 -11.51
N ASN A 263 27.43 -19.22 -12.61
CA ASN A 263 26.95 -17.85 -12.70
C ASN A 263 25.57 -17.73 -12.03
N LEU A 264 25.51 -17.03 -10.91
CA LEU A 264 24.28 -16.87 -10.13
C LEU A 264 23.16 -16.17 -10.90
N GLU A 265 23.49 -15.24 -11.79
CA GLU A 265 22.50 -14.52 -12.60
C GLU A 265 21.92 -15.43 -13.68
N GLN A 266 22.78 -16.24 -14.34
CA GLN A 266 22.31 -17.26 -15.28
C GLN A 266 21.46 -18.33 -14.58
N ARG A 267 21.85 -18.74 -13.37
CA ARG A 267 21.06 -19.67 -12.55
C ARG A 267 19.71 -19.07 -12.15
N ALA A 268 19.68 -17.79 -11.79
CA ALA A 268 18.43 -17.08 -11.51
C ALA A 268 17.54 -16.99 -12.76
N GLU A 269 18.10 -16.77 -13.95
CA GLU A 269 17.32 -16.82 -15.19
C GLU A 269 16.72 -18.21 -15.44
N LEU A 270 17.49 -19.29 -15.26
CA LEU A 270 16.97 -20.66 -15.35
C LEU A 270 15.83 -20.89 -14.35
N MET A 271 15.99 -20.46 -13.09
CA MET A 271 14.93 -20.53 -12.08
C MET A 271 13.68 -19.76 -12.50
N LEU A 272 13.82 -18.59 -13.11
CA LEU A 272 12.67 -17.80 -13.59
C LEU A 272 12.00 -18.41 -14.82
N GLN A 273 12.74 -19.13 -15.67
CA GLN A 273 12.16 -19.92 -16.76
C GLN A 273 11.31 -21.06 -16.23
N GLU A 274 11.71 -21.69 -15.12
CA GLU A 274 10.90 -22.70 -14.45
C GLU A 274 9.63 -22.10 -13.83
N ALA A 275 9.72 -20.92 -13.22
CA ALA A 275 8.55 -20.19 -12.74
C ALA A 275 7.59 -19.81 -13.88
N ASP A 276 8.11 -19.53 -15.07
CA ASP A 276 7.32 -19.20 -16.26
C ASP A 276 6.45 -20.37 -16.74
N LYS A 277 6.94 -21.61 -16.60
CA LYS A 277 6.19 -22.84 -16.95
C LYS A 277 4.88 -23.00 -16.17
N ILE A 278 4.79 -22.39 -14.99
CA ILE A 278 3.58 -22.36 -14.14
C ILE A 278 2.93 -20.96 -14.11
N GLY A 279 3.30 -20.05 -15.01
CA GLY A 279 2.71 -18.70 -15.08
C GLY A 279 3.09 -17.76 -13.93
N CYS A 280 4.17 -18.06 -13.21
CA CYS A 280 4.59 -17.34 -12.01
C CYS A 280 5.81 -16.43 -12.20
N ARG A 281 6.33 -16.24 -13.43
CA ARG A 281 7.44 -15.31 -13.71
C ARG A 281 6.97 -13.85 -13.63
N SER A 282 6.81 -13.35 -12.39
CA SER A 282 6.33 -12.00 -12.10
C SER A 282 7.24 -11.29 -11.08
N PHE A 283 7.23 -9.96 -11.10
CA PHE A 283 7.91 -9.05 -10.16
C PHE A 283 9.44 -8.98 -10.21
N VAL A 284 10.14 -10.10 -10.35
CA VAL A 284 11.62 -10.18 -10.24
C VAL A 284 12.30 -10.40 -11.59
N SER A 285 13.48 -9.79 -11.75
CA SER A 285 14.49 -10.17 -12.76
C SER A 285 15.61 -11.00 -12.14
N PRO A 286 16.47 -11.67 -12.93
CA PRO A 286 17.62 -12.40 -12.41
C PRO A 286 18.54 -11.55 -11.52
N LYS A 287 18.76 -10.29 -11.91
CA LYS A 287 19.54 -9.32 -11.14
C LYS A 287 18.88 -8.95 -9.81
N ASP A 288 17.56 -8.91 -9.73
CA ASP A 288 16.85 -8.62 -8.49
C ASP A 288 16.97 -9.77 -7.48
N VAL A 289 17.02 -11.00 -7.97
CA VAL A 289 17.27 -12.20 -7.15
C VAL A 289 18.71 -12.16 -6.61
N THR A 290 19.71 -12.04 -7.49
CA THR A 290 21.13 -12.10 -7.10
C THR A 290 21.57 -10.89 -6.26
N SER A 291 20.97 -9.71 -6.48
CA SER A 291 21.21 -8.54 -5.64
C SER A 291 20.48 -8.60 -4.28
N GLY A 292 19.57 -9.56 -4.07
CA GLY A 292 18.82 -9.70 -2.83
C GLY A 292 17.80 -8.57 -2.62
N ASN A 293 17.12 -8.13 -3.68
CA ASN A 293 16.09 -7.10 -3.59
C ASN A 293 14.89 -7.63 -2.79
N TYR A 294 14.84 -7.29 -1.50
CA TYR A 294 13.83 -7.75 -0.55
C TYR A 294 12.40 -7.65 -1.08
N LYS A 295 12.02 -6.49 -1.61
CA LYS A 295 10.64 -6.19 -2.01
C LYS A 295 10.20 -7.08 -3.17
N LEU A 296 11.02 -7.17 -4.21
CA LEU A 296 10.68 -7.96 -5.39
C LEU A 296 10.71 -9.45 -5.08
N ASN A 297 11.69 -9.92 -4.30
CA ASN A 297 11.75 -11.32 -3.86
C ASN A 297 10.55 -11.72 -3.00
N MET A 298 10.16 -10.90 -2.02
CA MET A 298 8.95 -11.13 -1.22
C MET A 298 7.70 -11.16 -2.11
N ALA A 299 7.60 -10.28 -3.12
CA ALA A 299 6.47 -10.27 -4.04
C ALA A 299 6.41 -11.51 -4.94
N PHE A 300 7.57 -11.98 -5.41
CA PHE A 300 7.69 -13.23 -6.17
C PHE A 300 7.23 -14.43 -5.35
N VAL A 301 7.71 -14.55 -4.10
CA VAL A 301 7.31 -15.64 -3.19
C VAL A 301 5.83 -15.57 -2.83
N ALA A 302 5.30 -14.38 -2.56
CA ALA A 302 3.87 -14.19 -2.31
C ALA A 302 3.03 -14.60 -3.52
N ASN A 303 3.46 -14.27 -4.74
CA ASN A 303 2.79 -14.71 -5.97
C ASN A 303 2.80 -16.23 -6.14
N LEU A 304 3.94 -16.88 -5.87
CA LEU A 304 4.04 -18.34 -5.88
C LEU A 304 3.07 -18.97 -4.88
N PHE A 305 3.03 -18.46 -3.65
CA PHE A 305 2.11 -18.94 -2.63
C PHE A 305 0.64 -18.77 -3.05
N ASN A 306 0.25 -17.58 -3.52
CA ASN A 306 -1.14 -17.29 -3.89
C ASN A 306 -1.64 -18.16 -5.05
N GLN A 307 -0.77 -18.59 -5.95
CA GLN A 307 -1.14 -19.47 -7.07
C GLN A 307 -0.99 -20.96 -6.74
N TYR A 308 0.04 -21.33 -5.99
CA TYR A 308 0.40 -22.71 -5.68
C TYR A 308 0.80 -22.86 -4.21
N PRO A 309 -0.14 -22.79 -3.25
CA PRO A 309 0.20 -22.99 -1.84
C PRO A 309 0.78 -24.39 -1.57
N ALA A 310 0.28 -25.42 -2.28
CA ALA A 310 0.66 -26.82 -2.10
C ALA A 310 0.62 -27.27 -0.61
N LEU A 311 -0.43 -26.87 0.09
CA LEU A 311 -0.72 -27.25 1.47
C LEU A 311 -2.10 -27.89 1.53
N GLU A 312 -2.16 -29.19 1.77
CA GLU A 312 -3.43 -29.90 1.95
C GLU A 312 -3.92 -29.71 3.39
N PRO A 313 -5.16 -29.24 3.61
CA PRO A 313 -5.73 -29.17 4.94
C PRO A 313 -5.90 -30.59 5.52
N PRO A 314 -5.67 -30.81 6.82
CA PRO A 314 -5.91 -32.11 7.45
C PRO A 314 -7.38 -32.52 7.30
N GLU A 315 -7.65 -33.76 6.85
CA GLU A 315 -9.01 -34.25 6.55
C GLU A 315 -9.96 -34.22 7.76
N ASP A 316 -9.43 -34.31 8.98
CA ASP A 316 -10.20 -34.47 10.23
C ASP A 316 -10.30 -33.18 11.07
N MET A 317 -9.88 -32.02 10.56
CA MET A 317 -9.86 -30.79 11.36
C MET A 317 -10.96 -29.80 10.98
N GLU A 318 -12.06 -29.82 11.74
CA GLU A 318 -12.96 -28.67 11.84
C GLU A 318 -12.25 -27.55 12.62
N MET A 319 -11.62 -26.63 11.89
CA MET A 319 -11.07 -25.42 12.50
C MET A 319 -12.18 -24.36 12.58
N ASP A 320 -12.51 -23.93 13.80
CA ASP A 320 -13.21 -22.66 14.03
C ASP A 320 -12.26 -21.51 13.68
N VAL A 321 -12.12 -21.21 12.39
CA VAL A 321 -11.32 -20.07 11.95
C VAL A 321 -12.13 -18.81 12.19
N VAL A 322 -11.86 -18.17 13.33
CA VAL A 322 -12.42 -16.85 13.64
C VAL A 322 -11.86 -15.84 12.65
N GLU A 323 -12.72 -15.40 11.74
CA GLU A 323 -12.42 -14.31 10.81
C GLU A 323 -12.19 -12.99 11.56
N GLU A 324 -11.30 -12.17 11.01
CA GLU A 324 -11.10 -10.82 11.51
C GLU A 324 -12.40 -10.02 11.40
N THR A 325 -12.80 -9.37 12.49
CA THR A 325 -14.02 -8.55 12.48
C THR A 325 -13.82 -7.24 11.72
N ARG A 326 -14.92 -6.64 11.23
CA ARG A 326 -14.90 -5.31 10.58
C ARG A 326 -14.25 -4.23 11.45
N GLU A 327 -14.52 -4.24 12.76
CA GLU A 327 -13.92 -3.28 13.70
C GLU A 327 -12.41 -3.48 13.82
N GLU A 328 -11.95 -4.74 13.93
CA GLU A 328 -10.52 -5.08 14.00
C GLU A 328 -9.76 -4.55 12.78
N LYS A 329 -10.27 -4.86 11.58
CA LYS A 329 -9.69 -4.41 10.31
C LYS A 329 -9.60 -2.89 10.23
N THR A 330 -10.68 -2.21 10.60
CA THR A 330 -10.77 -0.75 10.59
C THR A 330 -9.75 -0.12 11.52
N TYR A 331 -9.66 -0.59 12.77
CA TYR A 331 -8.72 -0.06 13.75
C TYR A 331 -7.27 -0.34 13.38
N ARG A 332 -6.96 -1.53 12.86
CA ARG A 332 -5.63 -1.85 12.34
C ARG A 332 -5.24 -0.89 11.21
N ASN A 333 -6.10 -0.73 10.20
CA ASN A 333 -5.83 0.14 9.07
C ASN A 333 -5.68 1.60 9.52
N TRP A 334 -6.52 2.07 10.43
CA TRP A 334 -6.39 3.40 11.03
C TRP A 334 -5.02 3.59 11.69
N MET A 335 -4.59 2.69 12.58
CA MET A 335 -3.29 2.81 13.24
C MET A 335 -2.12 2.79 12.25
N ASN A 336 -2.12 1.84 11.31
CA ASN A 336 -1.06 1.72 10.31
C ASN A 336 -0.99 2.93 9.37
N SER A 337 -2.14 3.53 9.03
CA SER A 337 -2.19 4.76 8.22
C SER A 337 -1.54 5.97 8.89
N LEU A 338 -1.45 5.96 10.24
CA LEU A 338 -0.74 6.96 11.03
C LEU A 338 0.77 6.71 11.10
N GLY A 339 1.26 5.61 10.53
CA GLY A 339 2.69 5.28 10.48
C GLY A 339 3.26 4.77 11.79
N VAL A 340 2.45 4.13 12.64
CA VAL A 340 2.94 3.49 13.87
C VAL A 340 3.98 2.41 13.56
N GLN A 341 4.88 2.17 14.52
CA GLN A 341 5.92 1.15 14.44
C GLN A 341 5.98 0.40 15.78
N PRO A 342 6.11 -0.94 15.82
CA PRO A 342 6.07 -1.85 14.68
C PRO A 342 4.72 -1.79 13.94
N TYR A 343 4.70 -2.31 12.71
CA TYR A 343 3.47 -2.40 11.91
C TYR A 343 2.51 -3.37 12.60
N VAL A 344 1.22 -3.02 12.64
CA VAL A 344 0.20 -3.83 13.31
C VAL A 344 -0.39 -4.81 12.30
N HIS A 345 -0.17 -6.10 12.51
CA HIS A 345 -0.74 -7.20 11.72
C HIS A 345 -1.97 -7.78 12.42
N TYR A 346 -1.84 -8.07 13.72
CA TYR A 346 -2.89 -8.63 14.56
C TYR A 346 -3.01 -7.86 15.87
N LEU A 347 -4.19 -7.29 16.13
CA LEU A 347 -4.40 -6.34 17.23
C LEU A 347 -4.01 -6.92 18.59
N TYR A 348 -4.40 -8.17 18.84
CA TYR A 348 -4.36 -8.75 20.17
C TYR A 348 -3.00 -9.29 20.57
N SER A 349 -2.05 -9.41 19.62
CA SER A 349 -0.64 -9.69 19.90
C SER A 349 0.21 -8.43 19.88
N ASP A 350 0.02 -7.59 18.86
CA ASP A 350 0.97 -6.52 18.54
C ASP A 350 0.82 -5.31 19.47
N LEU A 351 -0.28 -5.22 20.21
CA LEU A 351 -0.54 -4.14 21.16
C LEU A 351 -0.23 -4.53 22.62
N GLN A 352 0.13 -5.80 22.90
CA GLN A 352 0.32 -6.33 24.26
C GLN A 352 1.51 -5.74 25.03
N ASP A 353 2.43 -5.07 24.34
CA ASP A 353 3.63 -4.47 24.93
C ASP A 353 3.48 -2.97 25.24
N GLY A 354 2.34 -2.37 24.88
CA GLY A 354 2.03 -0.97 25.11
C GLY A 354 2.66 0.02 24.11
N LEU A 355 3.62 -0.39 23.28
CA LEU A 355 4.45 0.53 22.50
C LEU A 355 3.66 1.29 21.42
N VAL A 356 2.77 0.58 20.72
CA VAL A 356 1.89 1.19 19.70
C VAL A 356 0.97 2.23 20.34
N TYR A 357 0.41 1.93 21.52
CA TYR A 357 -0.45 2.86 22.26
C TYR A 357 0.26 4.16 22.61
N PHE A 358 1.51 4.09 23.09
CA PHE A 358 2.28 5.31 23.39
C PHE A 358 2.48 6.18 22.15
N LYS A 359 2.76 5.58 21.00
CA LYS A 359 2.87 6.33 19.74
C LYS A 359 1.57 7.01 19.37
N LEU A 360 0.44 6.32 19.51
CA LEU A 360 -0.88 6.90 19.26
C LEU A 360 -1.19 8.05 20.22
N TYR A 361 -0.88 7.91 21.52
CA TYR A 361 -1.04 8.99 22.48
C TYR A 361 -0.25 10.24 22.09
N ASP A 362 1.01 10.09 21.68
CA ASP A 362 1.83 11.21 21.24
C ASP A 362 1.39 11.80 19.89
N ILE A 363 0.80 11.01 19.00
CA ILE A 363 0.17 11.52 17.78
C ILE A 363 -1.06 12.38 18.13
N ILE A 364 -1.87 11.94 19.10
CA ILE A 364 -3.10 12.63 19.51
C ILE A 364 -2.78 13.89 20.30
N ARG A 365 -1.83 13.79 21.24
CA ARG A 365 -1.41 14.87 22.14
C ARG A 365 0.12 14.83 22.26
N PRO A 366 0.85 15.55 21.40
CA PRO A 366 2.31 15.56 21.40
C PRO A 366 2.90 15.87 22.78
N GLY A 367 3.80 15.00 23.25
CA GLY A 367 4.52 15.16 24.52
C GLY A 367 3.77 14.67 25.76
N VAL A 368 2.61 14.02 25.60
CA VAL A 368 1.89 13.41 26.73
C VAL A 368 2.62 12.17 27.27
N VAL A 369 3.37 11.47 26.42
CA VAL A 369 4.12 10.28 26.83
C VAL A 369 5.48 10.67 27.41
N ASN A 370 5.75 10.22 28.63
CA ASN A 370 7.10 10.27 29.20
C ASN A 370 7.88 9.02 28.79
N TRP A 371 8.59 9.11 27.66
CA TRP A 371 9.40 8.01 27.11
C TRP A 371 10.50 7.50 28.03
N LYS A 372 10.89 8.25 29.08
CA LYS A 372 11.85 7.77 30.09
C LYS A 372 11.25 6.66 30.98
N LYS A 373 9.91 6.59 31.06
CA LYS A 373 9.18 5.53 31.77
C LYS A 373 8.84 4.33 30.88
N VAL A 374 9.01 4.45 29.56
CA VAL A 374 8.60 3.43 28.59
C VAL A 374 9.72 2.44 28.38
N ILE A 375 9.43 1.16 28.59
CA ILE A 375 10.36 0.06 28.31
C ILE A 375 10.27 -0.29 26.83
N GLN A 376 11.30 0.05 26.06
CA GLN A 376 11.35 -0.21 24.61
C GLN A 376 12.17 -1.44 24.23
N LYS A 377 13.06 -1.87 25.13
CA LYS A 377 13.90 -3.07 24.96
C LYS A 377 13.63 -3.99 26.13
N PHE A 378 13.01 -5.12 25.83
CA PHE A 378 12.57 -6.06 26.83
C PHE A 378 13.67 -7.07 27.18
N ASN A 379 13.81 -7.36 28.47
CA ASN A 379 14.64 -8.45 28.95
C ASN A 379 13.89 -9.77 28.77
N LYS A 380 14.51 -10.76 28.11
CA LYS A 380 13.89 -12.08 27.86
C LYS A 380 13.35 -12.75 29.13
N LEU A 381 14.00 -12.57 30.28
CA LEU A 381 13.60 -13.20 31.55
C LEU A 381 12.46 -12.44 32.27
N LYS A 382 12.20 -11.17 31.91
CA LYS A 382 11.22 -10.31 32.58
C LYS A 382 10.18 -9.72 31.62
N ILE A 383 10.13 -10.22 30.39
CA ILE A 383 9.35 -9.63 29.30
C ILE A 383 7.89 -9.40 29.66
N ASN A 384 7.22 -10.38 30.29
CA ASN A 384 5.81 -10.25 30.65
C ASN A 384 5.58 -9.17 31.72
N PHE A 385 6.47 -9.07 32.72
CA PHE A 385 6.38 -8.03 33.75
C PHE A 385 6.62 -6.63 33.18
N GLU A 386 7.61 -6.49 32.31
CA GLU A 386 7.95 -5.22 31.67
C GLU A 386 6.86 -4.75 30.70
N LYS A 387 6.27 -5.68 29.92
CA LYS A 387 5.10 -5.36 29.09
C LYS A 387 3.90 -4.95 29.95
N LEU A 388 3.65 -5.63 31.08
CA LEU A 388 2.59 -5.26 32.01
C LEU A 388 2.80 -3.86 32.60
N GLU A 389 4.03 -3.49 32.94
CA GLU A 389 4.38 -2.14 33.41
C GLU A 389 4.04 -1.08 32.35
N ASN A 390 4.42 -1.31 31.09
CA ASN A 390 4.01 -0.47 29.97
C ASN A 390 2.48 -0.38 29.85
N CYS A 391 1.77 -1.50 29.85
CA CYS A 391 0.30 -1.51 29.73
C CYS A 391 -0.41 -0.79 30.89
N ASN A 392 0.12 -0.88 32.11
CA ASN A 392 -0.38 -0.09 33.25
C ASN A 392 -0.20 1.42 33.00
N TYR A 393 0.92 1.82 32.40
CA TYR A 393 1.15 3.21 32.03
C TYR A 393 0.23 3.68 30.88
N VAL A 394 -0.07 2.81 29.90
CA VAL A 394 -1.07 3.06 28.85
C VAL A 394 -2.44 3.41 29.45
N VAL A 395 -2.90 2.64 30.44
CA VAL A 395 -4.17 2.91 31.14
C VAL A 395 -4.12 4.21 31.94
N ALA A 396 -2.99 4.50 32.59
CA ALA A 396 -2.81 5.74 33.34
C ALA A 396 -2.90 6.98 32.43
N LEU A 397 -2.26 6.93 31.25
CA LEU A 397 -2.36 7.99 30.23
C LEU A 397 -3.79 8.17 29.73
N GLY A 398 -4.52 7.08 29.50
CA GLY A 398 -5.92 7.18 29.06
C GLY A 398 -6.81 7.85 30.11
N LYS A 399 -6.58 7.60 31.40
CA LYS A 399 -7.26 8.30 32.50
C LYS A 399 -6.90 9.80 32.53
N GLU A 400 -5.63 10.15 32.29
CA GLU A 400 -5.20 11.55 32.16
C GLU A 400 -5.91 12.26 30.99
N CYS A 401 -6.02 11.56 29.85
CA CYS A 401 -6.74 11.99 28.65
C CYS A 401 -8.27 11.92 28.77
N LYS A 402 -8.81 11.60 29.96
CA LYS A 402 -10.25 11.52 30.26
C LYS A 402 -11.01 10.49 29.44
N PHE A 403 -10.36 9.39 29.05
CA PHE A 403 -11.02 8.27 28.39
C PHE A 403 -11.93 7.52 29.37
N SER A 404 -13.03 6.97 28.85
CA SER A 404 -13.88 6.07 29.62
C SER A 404 -13.25 4.67 29.59
N LEU A 405 -12.48 4.35 30.64
CA LEU A 405 -11.74 3.09 30.79
C LEU A 405 -12.31 2.23 31.94
N VAL A 406 -13.63 2.23 32.12
CA VAL A 406 -14.29 1.43 33.15
C VAL A 406 -14.03 -0.05 32.87
N GLY A 407 -13.39 -0.74 33.82
CA GLY A 407 -13.09 -2.17 33.69
C GLY A 407 -11.88 -2.51 32.81
N ILE A 408 -11.08 -1.53 32.37
CA ILE A 408 -9.84 -1.78 31.61
C ILE A 408 -8.62 -1.61 32.54
N SER A 409 -7.82 -2.66 32.67
CA SER A 409 -6.54 -2.68 33.39
C SER A 409 -5.36 -2.95 32.46
N GLY A 410 -4.13 -2.75 32.96
CA GLY A 410 -2.94 -3.08 32.18
C GLY A 410 -2.78 -4.58 31.91
N ALA A 411 -3.31 -5.44 32.80
CA ALA A 411 -3.29 -6.88 32.60
C ALA A 411 -4.16 -7.29 31.40
N ASP A 412 -5.36 -6.72 31.29
CA ASP A 412 -6.28 -7.02 30.17
C ASP A 412 -5.66 -6.71 28.81
N ILE A 413 -4.89 -5.60 28.72
CA ILE A 413 -4.17 -5.22 27.50
C ILE A 413 -3.00 -6.17 27.25
N ASN A 414 -2.24 -6.51 28.30
CA ASN A 414 -1.08 -7.40 28.20
C ASN A 414 -1.46 -8.83 27.78
N GLU A 415 -2.61 -9.31 28.23
CA GLU A 415 -3.18 -10.61 27.87
C GLU A 415 -3.81 -10.61 26.47
N GLY A 416 -4.03 -9.43 25.87
CA GLY A 416 -4.64 -9.30 24.55
C GLY A 416 -6.16 -9.52 24.55
N ASN A 417 -6.87 -9.12 25.62
CA ASN A 417 -8.32 -9.28 25.69
C ASN A 417 -9.01 -8.53 24.51
N PRO A 418 -9.78 -9.23 23.65
CA PRO A 418 -10.34 -8.61 22.43
C PRO A 418 -11.23 -7.41 22.71
N THR A 419 -12.25 -7.59 23.55
CA THR A 419 -13.26 -6.57 23.86
C THR A 419 -12.64 -5.30 24.46
N LEU A 420 -11.72 -5.48 25.42
CA LEU A 420 -11.11 -4.36 26.13
C LEU A 420 -10.06 -3.64 25.26
N THR A 421 -9.34 -4.39 24.42
CA THR A 421 -8.43 -3.83 23.40
C THR A 421 -9.19 -2.96 22.40
N LEU A 422 -10.27 -3.49 21.79
CA LEU A 422 -11.11 -2.71 20.87
C LEU A 422 -11.72 -1.48 21.55
N GLY A 423 -12.14 -1.62 22.82
CA GLY A 423 -12.65 -0.51 23.62
C GLY A 423 -11.65 0.63 23.79
N LEU A 424 -10.40 0.33 24.09
CA LEU A 424 -9.32 1.32 24.23
C LEU A 424 -8.93 1.94 22.88
N VAL A 425 -8.79 1.13 21.83
CA VAL A 425 -8.44 1.62 20.49
C VAL A 425 -9.51 2.55 19.94
N TRP A 426 -10.79 2.26 20.19
CA TRP A 426 -11.89 3.17 19.90
C TRP A 426 -11.76 4.53 20.61
N GLN A 427 -11.44 4.54 21.90
CA GLN A 427 -11.25 5.80 22.64
C GLN A 427 -10.13 6.65 22.04
N LEU A 428 -9.04 6.01 21.59
CA LEU A 428 -7.93 6.67 20.90
C LEU A 428 -8.36 7.22 19.54
N MET A 429 -9.06 6.45 18.72
CA MET A 429 -9.55 6.89 17.40
C MET A 429 -10.53 8.06 17.52
N ARG A 430 -11.42 8.01 18.51
CA ARG A 430 -12.33 9.12 18.82
C ARG A 430 -11.57 10.37 19.28
N ALA A 431 -10.60 10.21 20.19
CA ALA A 431 -9.79 11.31 20.68
C ALA A 431 -8.96 11.97 19.57
N TYR A 432 -8.38 11.18 18.67
CA TYR A 432 -7.68 11.65 17.47
C TYR A 432 -8.59 12.48 16.56
N THR A 433 -9.78 11.97 16.25
CA THR A 433 -10.74 12.66 15.38
C THR A 433 -11.16 14.00 15.99
N LEU A 434 -11.44 14.03 17.29
CA LEU A 434 -11.80 15.26 18.00
C LEU A 434 -10.61 16.22 18.15
N SER A 435 -9.38 15.73 18.28
CA SER A 435 -8.20 16.61 18.37
C SER A 435 -7.96 17.37 17.07
N ILE A 436 -8.18 16.72 15.91
CA ILE A 436 -8.14 17.39 14.60
C ILE A 436 -9.16 18.53 14.54
N LEU A 437 -10.40 18.27 14.95
CA LEU A 437 -11.46 19.28 14.93
C LEU A 437 -11.13 20.46 15.85
N ARG A 438 -10.63 20.19 17.06
CA ARG A 438 -10.22 21.25 17.99
C ARG A 438 -9.08 22.10 17.44
N GLN A 439 -8.10 21.47 16.79
CA GLN A 439 -6.99 22.20 16.17
C GLN A 439 -7.49 23.15 15.07
N LEU A 440 -8.46 22.73 14.26
CA LEU A 440 -9.06 23.55 13.21
C LEU A 440 -9.94 24.68 13.76
N ALA A 441 -10.60 24.45 14.90
CA ALA A 441 -11.49 25.43 15.54
C ALA A 441 -10.78 26.37 16.55
N GLY A 442 -9.44 26.44 16.54
CA GLY A 442 -8.68 27.37 17.37
C GLY A 442 -8.41 26.91 18.82
N GLY A 443 -8.42 25.60 19.09
CA GLY A 443 -7.93 24.99 20.34
C GLY A 443 -8.92 25.01 21.52
N ASP A 444 -9.64 26.11 21.73
CA ASP A 444 -10.51 26.31 22.91
C ASP A 444 -11.97 25.88 22.69
N SER A 445 -12.36 25.58 21.45
CA SER A 445 -13.73 25.19 21.11
C SER A 445 -14.05 23.77 21.60
N LEU A 446 -15.07 23.64 22.44
CA LEU A 446 -15.61 22.35 22.87
C LEU A 446 -16.36 21.68 21.71
N ILE A 447 -15.67 20.84 20.96
CA ILE A 447 -16.28 19.99 19.94
C ILE A 447 -16.57 18.62 20.55
N ASN A 448 -17.86 18.31 20.67
CA ASN A 448 -18.40 17.03 21.12
C ASN A 448 -19.39 16.49 20.08
N ASP A 449 -19.93 15.30 20.34
CA ASP A 449 -20.86 14.59 19.45
C ASP A 449 -22.09 15.46 19.08
N ALA A 450 -22.64 16.23 20.04
CA ALA A 450 -23.78 17.11 19.80
C ALA A 450 -23.43 18.28 18.86
N ALA A 451 -22.26 18.90 19.04
CA ALA A 451 -21.79 19.97 18.17
C ALA A 451 -21.61 19.51 16.70
N ILE A 452 -21.19 18.25 16.49
CA ILE A 452 -21.07 17.66 15.14
C ILE A 452 -22.45 17.48 14.50
N ILE A 453 -23.45 17.03 15.27
CA ILE A 453 -24.84 16.86 14.78
C ILE A 453 -25.45 18.22 14.44
N GLU A 454 -25.30 19.21 15.31
CA GLU A 454 -25.79 20.57 15.08
C GLU A 454 -25.17 21.19 13.83
N TRP A 455 -23.85 21.07 13.66
CA TRP A 455 -23.15 21.52 12.46
C TRP A 455 -23.68 20.84 11.20
N ALA A 456 -23.82 19.51 11.20
CA ALA A 456 -24.26 18.77 10.02
C ALA A 456 -25.68 19.16 9.59
N ASN A 457 -26.61 19.25 10.54
CA ASN A 457 -27.98 19.67 10.27
C ASN A 457 -28.07 21.14 9.83
N ALA A 458 -27.25 22.04 10.40
CA ALA A 458 -27.17 23.43 9.96
C ALA A 458 -26.68 23.51 8.51
N LYS A 459 -25.62 22.78 8.16
CA LYS A 459 -25.06 22.73 6.81
C LYS A 459 -26.04 22.18 5.77
N LEU A 460 -26.75 21.11 6.11
CA LEU A 460 -27.81 20.54 5.26
C LEU A 460 -28.93 21.57 4.99
N LYS A 461 -29.36 22.27 6.05
CA LYS A 461 -30.40 23.31 5.95
C LYS A 461 -29.94 24.51 5.11
N GLU A 462 -28.72 24.99 5.31
CA GLU A 462 -28.10 26.06 4.50
C GLU A 462 -27.97 25.67 3.03
N GLY A 463 -27.66 24.40 2.77
CA GLY A 463 -27.64 23.80 1.43
C GLY A 463 -29.02 23.54 0.81
N GLY A 464 -30.12 23.86 1.52
CA GLY A 464 -31.49 23.65 1.04
C GLY A 464 -31.91 22.18 0.97
N LYS A 465 -31.20 21.29 1.67
CA LYS A 465 -31.53 19.86 1.73
C LYS A 465 -32.66 19.62 2.73
N LYS A 466 -33.46 18.58 2.47
CA LYS A 466 -34.58 18.18 3.35
C LYS A 466 -34.15 17.14 4.39
N SER A 467 -33.02 16.49 4.18
CA SER A 467 -32.45 15.49 5.09
C SER A 467 -32.00 16.15 6.39
N SER A 468 -32.22 15.45 7.50
CA SER A 468 -31.80 15.82 8.85
C SER A 468 -31.82 14.57 9.72
N PHE A 469 -31.03 14.56 10.79
CA PHE A 469 -30.96 13.41 11.70
C PHE A 469 -30.81 13.85 13.16
N SER A 470 -31.27 13.01 14.08
CA SER A 470 -31.32 13.31 15.51
C SER A 470 -30.08 12.83 16.29
N GLY A 471 -29.38 11.81 15.78
CA GLY A 471 -28.19 11.24 16.38
C GLY A 471 -27.48 10.25 15.47
N PHE A 472 -26.28 9.81 15.85
CA PHE A 472 -25.49 8.90 15.01
C PHE A 472 -26.02 7.45 14.98
N ASN A 473 -27.02 7.14 15.80
CA ASN A 473 -27.77 5.87 15.79
C ASN A 473 -29.13 5.99 15.08
N ASP A 474 -29.40 7.12 14.42
CA ASP A 474 -30.66 7.37 13.71
C ASP A 474 -30.78 6.44 12.49
N SER A 475 -31.83 5.62 12.43
CA SER A 475 -32.02 4.61 11.39
C SER A 475 -32.20 5.20 10.00
N THR A 476 -32.59 6.47 9.90
CA THR A 476 -32.71 7.20 8.63
C THR A 476 -31.36 7.39 7.94
N LEU A 477 -30.23 7.23 8.66
CA LEU A 477 -28.90 7.29 8.07
C LEU A 477 -28.52 6.03 7.25
N SER A 478 -29.27 4.93 7.42
CA SER A 478 -28.97 3.64 6.77
C SER A 478 -29.01 3.69 5.24
N ASP A 479 -29.73 4.66 4.66
CA ASP A 479 -29.84 4.83 3.21
C ASP A 479 -28.65 5.55 2.56
N GLY A 480 -27.73 6.09 3.37
CA GLY A 480 -26.56 6.85 2.95
C GLY A 480 -26.86 8.21 2.32
N ARG A 481 -28.12 8.58 2.07
CA ARG A 481 -28.51 9.80 1.34
C ARG A 481 -28.18 11.06 2.12
N THR A 482 -28.37 11.05 3.44
CA THR A 482 -28.01 12.18 4.31
C THR A 482 -26.51 12.50 4.25
N ILE A 483 -25.66 11.47 4.16
CA ILE A 483 -24.20 11.64 4.02
C ILE A 483 -23.87 12.21 2.64
N ILE A 484 -24.50 11.69 1.58
CA ILE A 484 -24.34 12.19 0.20
C ILE A 484 -24.76 13.66 0.09
N ASP A 485 -25.91 14.02 0.66
CA ASP A 485 -26.42 15.39 0.68
C ASP A 485 -25.45 16.33 1.39
N LEU A 486 -24.90 15.91 2.53
CA LEU A 486 -23.93 16.70 3.27
C LEU A 486 -22.64 16.91 2.45
N ILE A 487 -22.15 15.90 1.72
CA ILE A 487 -20.98 16.03 0.84
C ILE A 487 -21.25 17.08 -0.25
N ASP A 488 -22.42 17.06 -0.88
CA ASP A 488 -22.81 18.08 -1.88
C ASP A 488 -22.89 19.48 -1.27
N CYS A 489 -23.31 19.61 0.00
CA CYS A 489 -23.30 20.89 0.71
C CYS A 489 -21.88 21.40 1.02
N ILE A 490 -20.90 20.51 1.19
CA ILE A 490 -19.50 20.88 1.44
C ILE A 490 -18.78 21.22 0.12
N ARG A 491 -19.08 20.48 -0.95
CA ARG A 491 -18.49 20.62 -2.29
C ARG A 491 -19.60 20.53 -3.34
N ARG A 492 -20.14 21.69 -3.73
CA ARG A 492 -21.28 21.75 -4.66
C ARG A 492 -20.93 21.16 -6.02
N GLY A 493 -21.85 20.35 -6.56
CA GLY A 493 -21.71 19.79 -7.91
C GLY A 493 -20.74 18.61 -7.99
N MET A 494 -20.23 18.12 -6.86
CA MET A 494 -19.40 16.93 -6.79
C MET A 494 -20.24 15.64 -6.91
N ILE A 495 -21.48 15.66 -6.41
CA ILE A 495 -22.39 14.52 -6.44
C ILE A 495 -23.16 14.45 -7.77
N ASN A 496 -23.18 13.27 -8.38
CA ASN A 496 -24.12 12.98 -9.46
C ASN A 496 -25.34 12.23 -8.90
N TYR A 497 -26.44 12.95 -8.70
CA TYR A 497 -27.66 12.40 -8.14
C TYR A 497 -28.36 11.35 -9.02
N ASP A 498 -28.06 11.28 -10.32
CA ASP A 498 -28.59 10.24 -11.21
C ASP A 498 -28.07 8.83 -10.82
N LEU A 499 -26.95 8.79 -10.10
CA LEU A 499 -26.33 7.55 -9.62
C LEU A 499 -26.81 7.14 -8.23
N VAL A 500 -27.52 8.03 -7.52
CA VAL A 500 -28.01 7.83 -6.16
C VAL A 500 -29.36 7.14 -6.21
N LYS A 501 -29.49 6.04 -5.45
CA LYS A 501 -30.71 5.23 -5.37
C LYS A 501 -31.62 5.71 -4.25
N ASP A 502 -32.86 5.22 -4.27
CA ASP A 502 -33.83 5.64 -3.27
C ASP A 502 -33.55 5.11 -1.87
N GLY A 503 -32.88 3.97 -1.78
CA GLY A 503 -32.50 3.36 -0.50
C GLY A 503 -33.62 2.52 0.10
N ALA A 504 -34.55 2.05 -0.74
CA ALA A 504 -35.70 1.27 -0.31
C ALA A 504 -35.34 -0.20 -0.01
N SER A 505 -34.32 -0.74 -0.69
CA SER A 505 -33.79 -2.09 -0.48
C SER A 505 -32.37 -2.06 0.10
N GLU A 506 -31.96 -3.15 0.76
CA GLU A 506 -30.59 -3.27 1.29
C GLU A 506 -29.51 -3.14 0.20
N GLU A 507 -29.78 -3.62 -1.02
CA GLU A 507 -28.87 -3.45 -2.17
C GLU A 507 -28.72 -1.97 -2.58
N GLU A 508 -29.83 -1.22 -2.59
CA GLU A 508 -29.80 0.22 -2.87
C GLU A 508 -29.07 1.00 -1.78
N LYS A 509 -29.33 0.67 -0.50
CA LYS A 509 -28.61 1.25 0.64
C LYS A 509 -27.11 0.98 0.55
N MET A 510 -26.72 -0.26 0.24
CA MET A 510 -25.34 -0.64 0.06
C MET A 510 -24.68 0.12 -1.10
N SER A 511 -25.39 0.24 -2.24
CA SER A 511 -24.94 1.02 -3.39
C SER A 511 -24.72 2.50 -3.05
N ASN A 512 -25.64 3.10 -2.29
CA ASN A 512 -25.50 4.48 -1.81
C ASN A 512 -24.36 4.62 -0.80
N ALA A 513 -24.18 3.67 0.12
CA ALA A 513 -23.12 3.69 1.12
C ALA A 513 -21.72 3.60 0.47
N LYS A 514 -21.53 2.69 -0.49
CA LYS A 514 -20.30 2.58 -1.31
C LYS A 514 -19.97 3.90 -2.02
N TYR A 515 -20.99 4.51 -2.62
CA TYR A 515 -20.86 5.80 -3.28
C TYR A 515 -20.52 6.92 -2.28
N ALA A 516 -21.25 7.01 -1.16
CA ALA A 516 -21.06 8.02 -0.12
C ALA A 516 -19.62 8.02 0.43
N ILE A 517 -19.07 6.85 0.75
CA ILE A 517 -17.69 6.72 1.25
C ILE A 517 -16.68 7.18 0.21
N SER A 518 -16.85 6.75 -1.05
CA SER A 518 -15.96 7.14 -2.14
C SER A 518 -16.03 8.64 -2.41
N MET A 519 -17.23 9.23 -2.37
CA MET A 519 -17.42 10.67 -2.54
C MET A 519 -16.87 11.47 -1.36
N ALA A 520 -16.98 10.99 -0.12
CA ALA A 520 -16.35 11.61 1.05
C ALA A 520 -14.82 11.63 0.91
N ARG A 521 -14.23 10.52 0.49
CA ARG A 521 -12.78 10.39 0.21
C ARG A 521 -12.34 11.29 -0.95
N LYS A 522 -13.13 11.34 -2.05
CA LYS A 522 -12.91 12.25 -3.18
C LYS A 522 -12.97 13.73 -2.75
N ALA A 523 -13.85 14.06 -1.81
CA ALA A 523 -13.91 15.39 -1.20
C ALA A 523 -12.68 15.69 -0.32
N GLY A 524 -11.86 14.71 0.04
CA GLY A 524 -10.67 14.85 0.89
C GLY A 524 -10.90 14.51 2.36
N ALA A 525 -12.03 13.89 2.71
CA ALA A 525 -12.28 13.42 4.08
C ALA A 525 -11.60 12.07 4.35
N LYS A 526 -10.94 11.96 5.52
CA LYS A 526 -10.19 10.77 5.95
C LYS A 526 -11.10 9.70 6.57
N VAL A 527 -11.98 9.13 5.75
CA VAL A 527 -13.01 8.16 6.21
C VAL A 527 -12.50 6.72 6.17
N TYR A 528 -12.50 6.07 7.34
CA TYR A 528 -12.14 4.64 7.53
C TYR A 528 -13.35 3.70 7.61
N ALA A 529 -14.56 4.23 7.74
CA ALA A 529 -15.78 3.43 7.77
C ALA A 529 -15.97 2.59 6.50
N LEU A 530 -16.59 1.43 6.67
CA LEU A 530 -17.01 0.54 5.60
C LEU A 530 -18.47 0.82 5.19
N PRO A 531 -18.88 0.49 3.95
CA PRO A 531 -20.26 0.68 3.50
C PRO A 531 -21.30 0.04 4.43
N GLU A 532 -21.00 -1.15 4.93
CA GLU A 532 -21.83 -1.91 5.87
C GLU A 532 -22.01 -1.16 7.20
N ASP A 533 -21.05 -0.33 7.62
CA ASP A 533 -21.18 0.45 8.85
C ASP A 533 -22.26 1.54 8.74
N ILE A 534 -22.51 2.04 7.52
CA ILE A 534 -23.58 3.00 7.25
C ILE A 534 -24.92 2.26 7.26
N VAL A 535 -25.02 1.16 6.50
CA VAL A 535 -26.26 0.38 6.37
C VAL A 535 -26.72 -0.18 7.71
N ASP A 536 -25.78 -0.71 8.52
CA ASP A 536 -26.05 -1.24 9.86
C ASP A 536 -26.18 -0.15 10.94
N VAL A 537 -26.00 1.12 10.57
CA VAL A 537 -26.05 2.27 11.48
C VAL A 537 -25.12 2.11 12.68
N LYS A 538 -23.86 1.77 12.42
CA LYS A 538 -22.82 1.64 13.46
C LYS A 538 -22.47 3.03 13.99
N GLN A 539 -23.12 3.41 15.09
CA GLN A 539 -23.03 4.73 15.71
C GLN A 539 -21.59 5.29 15.80
N LYS A 540 -20.64 4.47 16.26
CA LYS A 540 -19.22 4.83 16.37
C LYS A 540 -18.63 5.27 15.04
N MET A 541 -18.84 4.46 14.00
CA MET A 541 -18.30 4.70 12.66
C MET A 541 -19.01 5.87 11.98
N ILE A 542 -20.34 5.95 12.10
CA ILE A 542 -21.11 7.09 11.59
C ILE A 542 -20.60 8.41 12.18
N MET A 543 -20.39 8.49 13.50
CA MET A 543 -19.84 9.69 14.13
C MET A 543 -18.52 10.11 13.47
N THR A 544 -17.61 9.16 13.20
CA THR A 544 -16.33 9.47 12.56
C THR A 544 -16.50 9.98 11.12
N ILE A 545 -17.48 9.49 10.35
CA ILE A 545 -17.75 10.01 8.99
C ILE A 545 -18.11 11.50 9.05
N PHE A 546 -19.09 11.86 9.88
CA PHE A 546 -19.53 13.25 10.02
C PHE A 546 -18.41 14.16 10.57
N ALA A 547 -17.64 13.68 11.54
CA ALA A 547 -16.50 14.40 12.08
C ALA A 547 -15.39 14.64 11.03
N CYS A 548 -15.10 13.64 10.19
CA CYS A 548 -14.13 13.79 9.09
C CYS A 548 -14.62 14.76 8.01
N LEU A 549 -15.92 14.76 7.70
CA LEU A 549 -16.54 15.73 6.79
C LEU A 549 -16.48 17.16 7.36
N MET A 550 -16.75 17.33 8.65
CA MET A 550 -16.61 18.61 9.35
C MET A 550 -15.18 19.14 9.29
N ALA A 551 -14.20 18.27 9.57
CA ALA A 551 -12.79 18.62 9.47
C ALA A 551 -12.40 19.04 8.05
N ARG A 552 -12.98 18.41 7.03
CA ARG A 552 -12.75 18.79 5.63
C ARG A 552 -13.33 20.16 5.31
N ASP A 553 -14.58 20.42 5.68
CA ASP A 553 -15.26 21.71 5.47
C ASP A 553 -14.48 22.86 6.12
N MET A 554 -14.05 22.68 7.39
CA MET A 554 -13.24 23.67 8.10
C MET A 554 -11.90 23.96 7.41
N ARG A 555 -11.22 22.93 6.87
CA ARG A 555 -9.99 23.12 6.10
C ARG A 555 -10.21 23.88 4.81
N SER A 556 -11.30 23.61 4.09
CA SER A 556 -11.66 24.37 2.87
C SER A 556 -11.79 25.86 3.18
N GLN A 557 -12.47 26.19 4.29
CA GLN A 557 -12.68 27.57 4.71
C GLN A 557 -11.37 28.29 5.08
N GLN A 558 -10.45 27.60 5.77
CA GLN A 558 -9.13 28.15 6.11
C GLN A 558 -8.26 28.40 4.88
N ASN A 559 -8.35 27.53 3.87
CA ASN A 559 -7.57 27.63 2.63
C ASN A 559 -8.16 28.61 1.62
N GLY A 560 -9.29 29.25 1.91
CA GLY A 560 -9.98 30.12 0.96
C GLY A 560 -10.58 29.38 -0.24
N GLU A 561 -10.76 28.06 -0.16
CA GLU A 561 -11.50 27.27 -1.15
C GLU A 561 -13.00 27.59 -0.94
N THR A 562 -13.49 28.70 -1.48
CA THR A 562 -14.93 29.04 -1.44
C THR A 562 -15.74 28.03 -2.27
N SER A 563 -16.88 27.64 -1.71
CA SER A 563 -17.84 26.64 -2.21
C SER A 563 -18.28 26.79 -3.66
#